data_AF-A0A9P6JMU9-F1
#
_entry.id   AF-A0A9P6JMU9-F1
#
_cell.length_a   1.000
_cell.length_b   1.000
_cell.length_c   1.000
_cell.angle_alpha   90.00
_cell.angle_beta   90.00
_cell.angle_gamma   90.00
#
_symmetry.space_group_name_H-M   'P 1'
#
loop_
_entity.id
_entity.type
_entity.pdbx_description
1 polymer ?
#
loop_
_entity_poly.entity_id
_entity_poly.type
_entity_poly.pdbx_seq_one_letter_code
_entity_poly.pdbx_strand_id
1 'polypeptide(L)'
;MFRNILQIVLGNGSPLFKRDILKLNRQDDNAAVRLFSAATLEYLAENHPDCIGEIAYLFVFGELVDAYQNRTISHAVRLKLILRAHYFLDSWEAFLRASDYRKDQYFISCKANDILQILINGFIALLFIHCDHLASPTPLLPWLHSSKSCKHTFGGACDVVKDFTYLNFIYMIPKLRIKLHEAAFRRKAGDGKARASGYSHTYFDYKGLDLQVLSTYPSDTDFIPIS
;
A
#
# COMPACT_ATOMS: atom_id res chain seq x y z
N MET A 1 -10.85 4.69 -17.61
CA MET A 1 -10.10 3.74 -16.74
C MET A 1 -10.06 2.29 -17.24
N PHE A 2 -10.99 1.36 -16.96
CA PHE A 2 -10.78 -0.08 -17.27
C PHE A 2 -10.39 -0.38 -18.73
N ARG A 3 -11.08 0.23 -19.71
CA ARG A 3 -10.77 0.06 -21.13
C ARG A 3 -9.37 0.57 -21.50
N ASN A 4 -8.98 1.71 -20.93
CA ASN A 4 -7.66 2.31 -21.14
C ASN A 4 -6.58 1.37 -20.56
N ILE A 5 -6.74 0.91 -19.31
CA ILE A 5 -5.79 -0.03 -18.69
C ILE A 5 -5.72 -1.35 -19.46
N LEU A 6 -6.84 -1.83 -20.01
CA LEU A 6 -6.81 -3.02 -20.87
C LEU A 6 -5.99 -2.80 -22.15
N GLN A 7 -6.09 -1.63 -22.79
CA GLN A 7 -5.25 -1.29 -23.94
C GLN A 7 -3.77 -1.22 -23.55
N ILE A 8 -3.45 -0.63 -22.39
CA ILE A 8 -2.09 -0.55 -21.84
C ILE A 8 -1.46 -1.93 -21.64
N VAL A 9 -2.24 -2.93 -21.19
CA VAL A 9 -1.76 -4.32 -21.01
C VAL A 9 -1.51 -5.05 -22.33
N LEU A 10 -2.17 -4.62 -23.40
CA LEU A 10 -2.00 -5.19 -24.73
C LEU A 10 -0.84 -4.53 -25.49
N GLY A 11 -0.30 -3.42 -24.98
CA GLY A 11 0.84 -2.70 -25.55
C GLY A 11 2.16 -3.46 -25.44
N ASN A 12 3.02 -3.30 -26.44
CA ASN A 12 4.39 -3.84 -26.41
C ASN A 12 5.19 -3.13 -25.30
N GLY A 13 5.98 -3.90 -24.55
CA GLY A 13 6.80 -3.36 -23.45
C GLY A 13 6.03 -3.06 -22.16
N SER A 14 4.73 -3.38 -22.09
CA SER A 14 3.93 -3.15 -20.90
C SER A 14 4.49 -3.88 -19.67
N PRO A 15 4.66 -3.21 -18.51
CA PRO A 15 5.09 -3.83 -17.26
C PRO A 15 4.00 -4.70 -16.61
N LEU A 16 2.79 -4.65 -17.15
CA LEU A 16 1.63 -5.41 -16.68
C LEU A 16 1.44 -6.69 -17.49
N PHE A 17 1.01 -7.77 -16.82
CA PHE A 17 0.68 -9.02 -17.49
C PHE A 17 -0.80 -9.09 -17.83
N LYS A 18 -1.15 -9.81 -18.92
CA LYS A 18 -2.56 -10.09 -19.27
C LYS A 18 -3.38 -10.64 -18.11
N ARG A 19 -2.79 -11.50 -17.27
CA ARG A 19 -3.42 -12.09 -16.08
C ARG A 19 -3.70 -11.10 -14.95
N ASP A 20 -3.05 -9.94 -14.96
CA ASP A 20 -3.21 -8.90 -13.95
C ASP A 20 -4.53 -8.14 -14.14
N ILE A 21 -5.19 -8.32 -15.28
CA ILE A 21 -6.47 -7.68 -15.64
C ILE A 21 -7.50 -8.70 -16.10
N LEU A 22 -7.10 -9.63 -16.96
CA LEU A 22 -7.97 -10.67 -17.51
C LEU A 22 -7.93 -11.91 -16.61
N LYS A 23 -9.11 -12.39 -16.20
CA LYS A 23 -9.26 -13.49 -15.22
C LYS A 23 -8.55 -13.19 -13.89
N LEU A 24 -8.71 -11.95 -13.44
CA LEU A 24 -8.12 -11.41 -12.22
C LEU A 24 -8.40 -12.32 -11.01
N ASN A 25 -7.34 -12.86 -10.42
CA ASN A 25 -7.40 -13.30 -9.03
C ASN A 25 -7.50 -12.04 -8.17
N ARG A 26 -8.71 -11.74 -7.67
CA ARG A 26 -8.97 -10.53 -6.84
C ARG A 26 -8.20 -10.51 -5.52
N GLN A 27 -7.50 -11.59 -5.17
CA GLN A 27 -6.63 -11.69 -3.99
C GLN A 27 -5.14 -11.63 -4.34
N ASP A 28 -4.75 -11.46 -5.60
CA ASP A 28 -3.34 -11.31 -5.99
C ASP A 28 -2.86 -9.86 -5.78
N ASP A 29 -2.34 -9.60 -4.59
CA ASP A 29 -1.74 -8.31 -4.23
C ASP A 29 -0.61 -7.90 -5.20
N ASN A 30 0.08 -8.86 -5.86
CA ASN A 30 1.18 -8.53 -6.77
C ASN A 30 0.70 -7.85 -8.06
N ALA A 31 -0.51 -8.17 -8.52
CA ALA A 31 -1.10 -7.49 -9.68
C ALA A 31 -1.36 -6.01 -9.37
N ALA A 32 -1.88 -5.72 -8.17
CA ALA A 32 -2.06 -4.36 -7.69
C ALA A 32 -0.73 -3.63 -7.53
N VAL A 33 0.29 -4.27 -6.93
CA VAL A 33 1.64 -3.70 -6.78
C VAL A 33 2.24 -3.33 -8.14
N ARG A 34 2.09 -4.17 -9.17
CA ARG A 34 2.56 -3.82 -10.52
C ARG A 34 1.79 -2.64 -11.10
N LEU A 35 0.47 -2.60 -10.96
CA LEU A 35 -0.38 -1.51 -11.47
C LEU A 35 0.03 -0.14 -10.90
N PHE A 36 0.31 -0.08 -9.60
CA PHE A 36 0.72 1.16 -8.93
C PHE A 36 2.25 1.37 -8.92
N SER A 37 3.03 0.58 -9.65
CA SER A 37 4.48 0.70 -9.66
C SER A 37 4.97 1.89 -10.50
N ALA A 38 6.13 2.43 -10.13
CA ALA A 38 6.82 3.47 -10.90
C ALA A 38 7.03 3.06 -12.37
N ALA A 39 7.35 1.79 -12.64
CA ALA A 39 7.52 1.30 -14.01
C ALA A 39 6.24 1.39 -14.84
N THR A 40 5.07 1.15 -14.24
CA THR A 40 3.78 1.33 -14.92
C THR A 40 3.48 2.79 -15.15
N LEU A 41 3.77 3.66 -14.18
CA LEU A 41 3.58 5.11 -14.33
C LEU A 41 4.49 5.69 -15.43
N GLU A 42 5.76 5.31 -15.46
CA GLU A 42 6.73 5.73 -16.47
C GLU A 42 6.29 5.26 -17.87
N TYR A 43 5.91 3.99 -18.01
CA TYR A 43 5.36 3.46 -19.26
C TYR A 43 4.15 4.26 -19.75
N LEU A 44 3.24 4.63 -18.85
CA LEU A 44 2.06 5.44 -19.19
C LEU A 44 2.41 6.85 -19.60
N ALA A 45 3.31 7.50 -18.88
CA ALA A 45 3.75 8.85 -19.20
C ALA A 45 4.41 8.92 -20.58
N GLU A 46 5.16 7.89 -20.97
CA GLU A 46 5.87 7.84 -22.25
C GLU A 46 4.98 7.42 -23.43
N ASN A 47 4.12 6.41 -23.24
CA ASN A 47 3.39 5.76 -24.33
C ASN A 47 1.93 6.20 -24.43
N HIS A 48 1.36 6.74 -23.36
CA HIS A 48 -0.04 7.17 -23.26
C HIS A 48 -0.19 8.52 -22.53
N PRO A 49 0.52 9.59 -22.98
CA PRO A 49 0.50 10.89 -22.30
C PRO A 49 -0.88 11.57 -22.31
N ASP A 50 -1.80 11.10 -23.15
CA ASP A 50 -3.21 11.52 -23.21
C ASP A 50 -4.05 11.00 -22.02
N CYS A 51 -3.61 9.92 -21.36
CA CYS A 51 -4.27 9.32 -20.21
C CYS A 51 -3.93 10.03 -18.88
N ILE A 52 -3.97 11.37 -18.87
CA ILE A 52 -3.56 12.21 -17.73
C ILE A 52 -4.33 11.86 -16.45
N GLY A 53 -5.64 11.62 -16.57
CA GLY A 53 -6.48 11.27 -15.42
C GLY A 53 -6.07 9.94 -14.78
N GLU A 54 -5.78 8.92 -15.59
CA GLU A 54 -5.26 7.64 -15.11
C GLU A 54 -3.86 7.77 -14.50
N ILE A 55 -2.97 8.55 -15.12
CA ILE A 55 -1.62 8.79 -14.59
C ILE A 55 -1.71 9.47 -13.22
N ALA A 56 -2.48 10.54 -13.10
CA ALA A 56 -2.69 11.24 -11.83
C ALA A 56 -3.30 10.33 -10.76
N TYR A 57 -4.31 9.53 -11.13
CA TYR A 57 -4.93 8.57 -10.23
C TYR A 57 -3.91 7.53 -9.72
N LEU A 58 -3.19 6.87 -10.64
CA LEU A 58 -2.23 5.83 -10.27
C LEU A 58 -1.06 6.40 -9.45
N PHE A 59 -0.64 7.63 -9.75
CA PHE A 59 0.40 8.32 -9.01
C PHE A 59 -0.03 8.58 -7.57
N VAL A 60 -1.16 9.27 -7.37
CA VAL A 60 -1.65 9.64 -6.04
C VAL A 60 -1.91 8.41 -5.16
N PHE A 61 -2.58 7.39 -5.68
CA PHE A 61 -2.88 6.20 -4.89
C PHE A 61 -1.68 5.25 -4.73
N GLY A 62 -0.74 5.23 -5.69
CA GLY A 62 0.53 4.53 -5.53
C GLY A 62 1.36 5.14 -4.39
N GLU A 63 1.43 6.46 -4.32
CA GLU A 63 2.10 7.17 -3.23
C GLU A 63 1.42 6.98 -1.87
N LEU A 64 0.09 6.88 -1.83
CA LEU A 64 -0.62 6.54 -0.59
C LEU A 64 -0.22 5.14 -0.09
N VAL A 65 -0.03 4.17 -0.99
CA VAL A 65 0.49 2.84 -0.64
C VAL A 65 1.93 2.94 -0.14
N ASP A 66 2.77 3.73 -0.80
CA ASP A 66 4.17 3.95 -0.37
C ASP A 66 4.25 4.62 0.99
N ALA A 67 3.36 5.57 1.31
CA ALA A 67 3.28 6.21 2.62
C ALA A 67 3.13 5.20 3.76
N TYR A 68 2.50 4.05 3.49
CA TYR A 68 2.34 2.95 4.45
C TYR A 68 3.44 1.89 4.35
N GLN A 69 3.84 1.50 3.14
CA GLN A 69 4.64 0.29 2.92
C GLN A 69 6.13 0.56 2.73
N ASN A 70 6.50 1.74 2.25
CA ASN A 70 7.90 2.10 2.05
C ASN A 70 8.60 2.18 3.41
N ARG A 71 9.83 1.65 3.53
CA ARG A 71 10.59 1.55 4.79
C ARG A 71 11.68 2.59 4.96
N THR A 72 11.98 3.36 3.91
CA THR A 72 13.12 4.28 3.88
C THR A 72 12.73 5.75 3.96
N ILE A 73 11.47 6.08 3.64
CA ILE A 73 10.98 7.46 3.69
C ILE A 73 10.64 7.92 5.11
N SER A 74 10.90 9.21 5.39
CA SER A 74 10.62 9.87 6.67
C SER A 74 9.13 10.16 6.87
N HIS A 75 8.73 10.47 8.11
CA HIS A 75 7.34 10.82 8.44
C HIS A 75 6.87 12.10 7.77
N ALA A 76 7.75 13.09 7.58
CA ALA A 76 7.44 14.30 6.82
C ALA A 76 7.05 13.98 5.37
N VAL A 77 7.80 13.09 4.71
CA VAL A 77 7.48 12.63 3.35
C VAL A 77 6.15 11.87 3.34
N ARG A 78 5.96 10.92 4.26
CA ARG A 78 4.69 10.17 4.35
C ARG A 78 3.48 11.09 4.51
N LEU A 79 3.57 12.09 5.39
CA LEU A 79 2.50 13.05 5.60
C LEU A 79 2.19 13.84 4.32
N LYS A 80 3.22 14.26 3.55
CA LYS A 80 3.02 14.91 2.24
C LYS A 80 2.27 14.01 1.26
N LEU A 81 2.63 12.72 1.16
CA LEU A 81 1.96 11.76 0.28
C LEU A 81 0.49 11.53 0.68
N ILE A 82 0.23 11.45 1.99
CA ILE A 82 -1.12 11.25 2.53
C ILE A 82 -2.00 12.49 2.32
N LEU A 83 -1.47 13.67 2.61
CA LEU A 83 -2.18 14.93 2.37
C LEU A 83 -2.46 15.14 0.88
N ARG A 84 -1.55 14.73 -0.01
CA ARG A 84 -1.80 14.75 -1.46
C ARG A 84 -3.01 13.89 -1.82
N ALA A 85 -3.11 12.68 -1.28
CA ALA A 85 -4.28 11.82 -1.51
C ALA A 85 -5.57 12.42 -0.92
N HIS A 86 -5.48 13.03 0.27
CA HIS A 86 -6.59 13.74 0.90
C HIS A 86 -7.11 14.87 0.00
N TYR A 87 -6.24 15.82 -0.37
CA TYR A 87 -6.63 16.96 -1.18
C TYR A 87 -7.05 16.57 -2.60
N PHE A 88 -6.49 15.48 -3.16
CA PHE A 88 -6.95 14.95 -4.44
C PHE A 88 -8.41 14.48 -4.37
N LEU A 89 -8.78 13.71 -3.35
CA LEU A 89 -10.16 13.24 -3.13
C LEU A 89 -11.11 14.42 -2.88
N ASP A 90 -10.73 15.35 -2.02
CA ASP A 90 -11.52 16.55 -1.71
C ASP A 90 -11.74 17.42 -2.95
N SER A 91 -10.68 17.66 -3.73
CA SER A 91 -10.75 18.46 -4.96
C SER A 91 -11.61 17.78 -6.02
N TRP A 92 -11.49 16.45 -6.18
CA TRP A 92 -12.32 15.70 -7.10
C TRP A 92 -13.79 15.76 -6.68
N GLU A 93 -14.10 15.58 -5.40
CA GLU A 93 -15.48 15.71 -4.90
C GLU A 93 -16.03 17.14 -5.08
N ALA A 94 -15.24 18.17 -4.77
CA ALA A 94 -15.61 19.56 -4.96
C ALA A 94 -15.89 19.89 -6.44
N PHE A 95 -15.05 19.38 -7.35
CA PHE A 95 -15.23 19.54 -8.79
C PHE A 95 -16.54 18.91 -9.27
N LEU A 96 -16.86 17.68 -8.83
CA LEU A 96 -18.11 17.02 -9.21
C LEU A 96 -19.33 17.82 -8.73
N ARG A 97 -19.29 18.34 -7.50
CA ARG A 97 -20.36 19.21 -6.97
C ARG A 97 -20.52 20.50 -7.77
N ALA A 98 -19.41 21.17 -8.09
CA ALA A 98 -19.43 22.42 -8.84
C ALA A 98 -19.90 22.24 -10.30
N SER A 99 -19.68 21.06 -10.87
CA SER A 99 -20.02 20.74 -12.26
C SER A 99 -21.34 19.97 -12.41
N ASP A 100 -22.11 19.81 -11.33
CA ASP A 100 -23.38 19.05 -11.29
C ASP A 100 -23.25 17.58 -11.76
N TYR A 101 -22.09 16.97 -11.52
CA TYR A 101 -21.88 15.55 -11.80
C TYR A 101 -22.28 14.68 -10.61
N ARG A 102 -22.97 13.57 -10.93
CA ARG A 102 -23.36 12.54 -9.97
C ARG A 102 -22.16 11.86 -9.32
N LYS A 103 -21.96 12.08 -8.01
CA LYS A 103 -20.88 11.45 -7.23
C LYS A 103 -20.88 9.92 -7.33
N ASP A 104 -22.05 9.29 -7.28
CA ASP A 104 -22.19 7.83 -7.32
C ASP A 104 -21.77 7.20 -8.66
N GLN A 105 -21.65 8.00 -9.72
CA GLN A 105 -21.24 7.57 -11.06
C GLN A 105 -19.80 7.96 -11.40
N TYR A 106 -19.37 9.14 -10.97
CA TYR A 106 -18.12 9.77 -11.44
C TYR A 106 -17.03 9.85 -10.37
N PHE A 107 -17.28 9.35 -9.16
CA PHE A 107 -16.30 9.26 -8.09
C PHE A 107 -15.87 7.81 -7.84
N ILE A 108 -14.84 7.62 -7.01
CA ILE A 108 -14.52 6.29 -6.50
C ILE A 108 -15.70 5.73 -5.69
N SER A 109 -15.90 4.41 -5.71
CA SER A 109 -17.02 3.78 -5.00
C SER A 109 -17.03 4.19 -3.52
N CYS A 110 -18.23 4.35 -2.94
CA CYS A 110 -18.41 4.74 -1.54
C CYS A 110 -17.53 3.91 -0.58
N LYS A 111 -17.55 2.58 -0.72
CA LYS A 111 -16.72 1.67 0.10
C LYS A 111 -15.22 1.92 -0.03
N ALA A 112 -14.74 2.22 -1.23
CA ALA A 112 -13.33 2.51 -1.45
C ALA A 112 -12.96 3.88 -0.88
N ASN A 113 -13.84 4.88 -1.01
CA ASN A 113 -13.65 6.18 -0.36
C ASN A 113 -13.58 6.03 1.17
N ASP A 114 -14.48 5.25 1.78
CA ASP A 114 -14.48 5.00 3.22
C ASP A 114 -13.16 4.38 3.68
N ILE A 115 -12.64 3.40 2.94
CA ILE A 115 -11.33 2.79 3.21
C ILE A 115 -10.21 3.82 3.10
N LEU A 116 -10.22 4.64 2.06
CA LEU A 116 -9.21 5.70 1.85
C LEU A 116 -9.24 6.71 2.99
N GLN A 117 -10.43 7.14 3.42
CA GLN A 117 -10.62 8.06 4.55
C GLN A 117 -10.13 7.44 5.87
N ILE A 118 -10.38 6.16 6.10
CA ILE A 118 -9.84 5.44 7.27
C ILE A 118 -8.31 5.41 7.24
N LEU A 119 -7.70 5.14 6.08
CA LEU A 119 -6.24 5.15 5.94
C LEU A 119 -5.67 6.55 6.17
N ILE A 120 -6.18 7.56 5.48
CA ILE A 120 -5.68 8.94 5.58
C ILE A 120 -5.79 9.46 7.02
N ASN A 121 -7.00 9.42 7.60
CA ASN A 121 -7.22 9.93 8.95
C ASN A 121 -6.54 9.07 10.00
N GLY A 122 -6.51 7.75 9.80
CA GLY A 122 -5.85 6.81 10.70
C GLY A 122 -4.34 7.02 10.76
N PHE A 123 -3.69 7.30 9.63
CA PHE A 123 -2.27 7.62 9.63
C PHE A 123 -1.99 8.93 10.36
N ILE A 124 -2.76 9.99 10.07
CA ILE A 124 -2.59 11.29 10.72
C ILE A 124 -2.77 11.15 12.24
N ALA A 125 -3.79 10.41 12.67
CA ALA A 125 -4.00 10.11 14.09
C ALA A 125 -2.83 9.33 14.70
N LEU A 126 -2.31 8.30 14.02
CA LEU A 126 -1.14 7.55 14.48
C LEU A 126 0.09 8.47 14.62
N LEU A 127 0.29 9.38 13.68
CA LEU A 127 1.39 10.34 13.71
C LEU A 127 1.27 11.24 14.95
N PHE A 128 0.11 11.83 15.21
CA PHE A 128 -0.14 12.66 16.39
C PHE A 128 0.05 11.88 17.70
N ILE A 129 -0.48 10.66 17.79
CA ILE A 129 -0.33 9.82 18.98
C ILE A 129 1.16 9.58 19.26
N HIS A 130 1.91 9.19 18.23
CA HIS A 130 3.33 8.89 18.37
C HIS A 130 4.19 10.13 18.66
N CYS A 131 3.81 11.29 18.13
CA CYS A 131 4.53 12.55 18.33
C CYS A 131 4.28 13.12 19.74
N ASP A 132 3.01 13.19 20.17
CA ASP A 132 2.62 14.06 21.29
C ASP A 132 2.11 13.28 22.52
N HIS A 133 1.75 12.00 22.36
CA HIS A 133 1.02 11.26 23.40
C HIS A 133 1.73 10.01 23.92
N LEU A 134 2.89 9.64 23.38
CA LEU A 134 3.70 8.54 23.91
C LEU A 134 4.75 9.06 24.91
N ALA A 135 4.91 8.33 26.02
CA ALA A 135 5.83 8.70 27.10
C ALA A 135 7.31 8.70 26.69
N SER A 136 7.66 8.01 25.61
CA SER A 136 9.00 7.95 25.05
C SER A 136 8.96 7.95 23.53
N PRO A 137 9.95 8.54 22.85
CA PRO A 137 10.08 8.48 21.39
C PRO A 137 10.06 7.02 20.93
N THR A 138 8.96 6.63 20.28
CA THR A 138 8.72 5.25 19.85
C THR A 138 8.53 5.24 18.34
N PRO A 139 9.36 4.54 17.56
CA PRO A 139 9.30 4.63 16.11
C PRO A 139 7.92 4.23 15.60
N LEU A 140 7.32 5.09 14.77
CA LEU A 140 6.11 4.73 14.04
C LEU A 140 6.50 3.89 12.83
N LEU A 141 5.94 2.68 12.74
CA LEU A 141 6.21 1.70 11.68
C LEU A 141 4.89 1.38 10.94
N PRO A 142 4.45 2.22 9.99
CA PRO A 142 3.10 2.16 9.42
C PRO A 142 2.73 0.80 8.80
N TRP A 143 3.68 0.11 8.19
CA TRP A 143 3.46 -1.21 7.59
C TRP A 143 3.10 -2.30 8.62
N LEU A 144 3.44 -2.10 9.90
CA LEU A 144 3.08 -3.02 10.98
C LEU A 144 1.61 -2.90 11.41
N HIS A 145 0.93 -1.81 11.08
CA HIS A 145 -0.50 -1.61 11.37
C HIS A 145 -1.43 -2.30 10.36
N SER A 146 -0.91 -3.19 9.51
CA SER A 146 -1.70 -3.94 8.53
C SER A 146 -2.08 -5.34 9.04
N SER A 147 -3.15 -5.91 8.49
CA SER A 147 -3.55 -7.32 8.76
C SER A 147 -2.64 -8.35 8.08
N LYS A 148 -1.55 -7.92 7.43
CA LYS A 148 -0.63 -8.79 6.68
C LYS A 148 0.01 -9.86 7.57
N SER A 149 0.33 -9.55 8.82
CA SER A 149 0.79 -10.54 9.81
C SER A 149 -0.20 -11.64 10.09
N CYS A 150 -1.48 -11.29 10.22
CA CYS A 150 -2.54 -12.26 10.39
C CYS A 150 -2.62 -13.16 9.16
N LYS A 151 -2.66 -12.58 7.95
CA LYS A 151 -2.68 -13.35 6.69
C LYS A 151 -1.49 -14.31 6.58
N HIS A 152 -0.29 -13.87 6.95
CA HIS A 152 0.90 -14.74 6.95
C HIS A 152 0.81 -15.86 7.99
N THR A 153 0.29 -15.56 9.19
CA THR A 153 0.08 -16.57 10.24
C THR A 153 -0.92 -17.63 9.78
N PHE A 154 -2.03 -17.20 9.19
CA PHE A 154 -3.04 -18.10 8.61
C PHE A 154 -2.49 -18.91 7.42
N GLY A 155 -1.72 -18.29 6.52
CA GLY A 155 -1.05 -19.02 5.45
C GLY A 155 -0.10 -20.09 5.98
N GLY A 156 0.70 -19.75 7.00
CA GLY A 156 1.57 -20.70 7.69
C GLY A 156 0.82 -21.84 8.37
N ALA A 157 -0.40 -21.59 8.86
CA ALA A 157 -1.29 -22.60 9.43
C ALA A 157 -1.83 -23.55 8.34
N CYS A 158 -2.28 -23.02 7.20
CA CYS A 158 -2.69 -23.81 6.05
C CYS A 158 -1.56 -24.70 5.51
N ASP A 159 -0.30 -24.26 5.59
CA ASP A 159 0.87 -25.06 5.23
C ASP A 159 1.13 -26.23 6.21
N VAL A 160 0.63 -26.16 7.45
CA VAL A 160 0.75 -27.24 8.43
C VAL A 160 -0.43 -28.20 8.28
N VAL A 161 -1.66 -27.68 8.25
CA VAL A 161 -2.90 -28.43 8.01
C VAL A 161 -3.82 -27.54 7.19
N LYS A 162 -4.18 -27.95 5.97
CA LYS A 162 -4.94 -27.11 5.02
C LYS A 162 -6.32 -26.69 5.54
N ASP A 163 -7.08 -27.65 6.05
CA ASP A 163 -8.45 -27.46 6.56
C ASP A 163 -8.48 -27.75 8.07
N PHE A 164 -7.80 -26.91 8.84
CA PHE A 164 -7.60 -27.13 10.27
C PHE A 164 -8.85 -26.76 11.10
N THR A 165 -9.17 -27.57 12.12
CA THR A 165 -10.14 -27.21 13.15
C THR A 165 -9.52 -26.23 14.15
N TYR A 166 -10.33 -25.60 15.00
CA TYR A 166 -9.80 -24.75 16.07
C TYR A 166 -8.85 -25.51 17.02
N LEU A 167 -9.14 -26.78 17.31
CA LEU A 167 -8.26 -27.63 18.11
C LEU A 167 -6.90 -27.86 17.42
N ASN A 168 -6.91 -28.12 16.11
CA ASN A 168 -5.70 -28.23 15.32
C ASN A 168 -4.89 -26.93 15.39
N PHE A 169 -5.56 -25.76 15.35
CA PHE A 169 -4.92 -24.45 15.47
C PHE A 169 -4.20 -24.28 16.81
N ILE A 170 -4.86 -24.61 17.93
CA ILE A 170 -4.25 -24.53 19.27
C ILE A 170 -2.99 -25.39 19.33
N TYR A 171 -3.05 -26.64 18.87
CA TYR A 171 -1.91 -27.55 18.92
C TYR A 171 -0.78 -27.17 17.96
N MET A 172 -1.04 -26.41 16.89
CA MET A 172 0.02 -25.95 15.99
C MET A 172 0.70 -24.64 16.42
N ILE A 173 0.20 -23.93 17.44
CA ILE A 173 0.80 -22.66 17.90
C ILE A 173 2.33 -22.75 18.10
N PRO A 174 2.90 -23.79 18.76
CA PRO A 174 4.36 -23.89 18.90
C PRO A 174 5.08 -24.01 17.55
N LYS A 175 4.52 -24.79 16.61
CA LYS A 175 5.08 -24.94 15.26
C LYS A 175 4.98 -23.64 14.45
N LEU A 176 3.87 -22.92 14.58
CA LEU A 176 3.68 -21.62 13.93
C LEU A 176 4.68 -20.59 14.45
N ARG A 177 4.95 -20.55 15.75
CA ARG A 177 5.96 -19.65 16.33
C ARG A 177 7.34 -19.89 15.72
N ILE A 178 7.75 -21.16 15.60
CA ILE A 178 9.03 -21.53 14.98
C ILE A 178 9.05 -21.10 13.50
N LYS A 179 8.02 -21.44 12.72
CA LYS A 179 7.92 -21.04 11.30
C LYS A 179 7.97 -19.52 11.11
N LEU A 180 7.27 -18.76 11.96
CA LEU A 180 7.27 -17.29 11.91
C LEU A 180 8.64 -16.71 12.27
N HIS A 181 9.31 -17.26 13.29
CA HIS A 181 10.69 -16.89 13.61
C HIS A 181 11.63 -17.18 12.43
N GLU A 182 11.58 -18.38 11.84
CA GLU A 182 12.41 -18.71 10.68
C GLU A 182 12.12 -17.78 9.50
N ALA A 183 10.86 -17.44 9.24
CA ALA A 183 10.50 -16.50 8.18
C ALA A 183 11.05 -15.08 8.44
N ALA A 184 11.05 -14.63 9.71
CA ALA A 184 11.60 -13.35 10.10
C ALA A 184 13.13 -13.27 9.96
N PHE A 185 13.85 -14.37 10.22
CA PHE A 185 15.31 -14.41 10.16
C PHE A 185 15.90 -14.81 8.80
N ARG A 186 15.20 -15.65 8.00
CA ARG A 186 15.79 -16.29 6.80
C ARG A 186 15.40 -15.70 5.44
N ARG A 187 14.26 -15.02 5.29
CA ARG A 187 13.83 -14.52 3.96
C ARG A 187 14.30 -13.08 3.72
N LYS A 188 15.22 -12.91 2.77
CA LYS A 188 15.44 -11.63 2.08
C LYS A 188 14.13 -11.19 1.41
N ALA A 189 13.83 -9.89 1.42
CA ALA A 189 12.70 -9.32 0.70
C ALA A 189 12.50 -9.98 -0.68
N GLY A 190 11.34 -10.60 -0.88
CA GLY A 190 10.99 -11.20 -2.17
C GLY A 190 10.92 -10.10 -3.24
N ASP A 191 11.53 -10.34 -4.39
CA ASP A 191 11.45 -9.46 -5.55
C ASP A 191 9.98 -9.30 -5.96
N GLY A 192 9.46 -8.07 -5.87
CA GLY A 192 8.09 -7.74 -6.30
C GLY A 192 7.86 -7.99 -7.80
N LYS A 193 8.94 -8.20 -8.57
CA LYS A 193 8.90 -8.61 -9.99
C LYS A 193 8.82 -10.13 -10.18
N ALA A 194 8.94 -10.93 -9.13
CA ALA A 194 8.93 -12.39 -9.25
C ALA A 194 7.56 -12.91 -9.71
N ARG A 195 7.59 -13.75 -10.75
CA ARG A 195 6.39 -14.45 -11.25
C ARG A 195 5.88 -15.40 -10.17
N ALA A 196 4.65 -15.18 -9.72
CA ALA A 196 3.80 -16.13 -9.01
C ALA A 196 4.52 -17.03 -7.98
N SER A 197 4.80 -16.50 -6.79
CA SER A 197 5.19 -17.36 -5.65
C SER A 197 4.72 -16.79 -4.32
N GLY A 198 3.47 -17.09 -3.97
CA GLY A 198 2.94 -16.92 -2.61
C GLY A 198 3.03 -15.51 -2.04
N TYR A 199 2.66 -15.36 -0.77
CA TYR A 199 2.74 -14.08 -0.09
C TYR A 199 4.19 -13.60 0.01
N SER A 200 4.51 -12.41 -0.49
CA SER A 200 5.83 -11.82 -0.32
C SER A 200 6.05 -11.42 1.15
N HIS A 201 6.88 -12.19 1.85
CA HIS A 201 7.24 -12.02 3.27
C HIS A 201 8.30 -10.92 3.46
N THR A 202 8.04 -9.72 2.95
CA THR A 202 8.90 -8.56 3.21
C THR A 202 8.72 -8.01 4.63
N TYR A 203 7.69 -8.46 5.36
CA TYR A 203 7.17 -7.84 6.58
C TYR A 203 8.19 -7.71 7.73
N PHE A 204 9.06 -8.70 7.89
CA PHE A 204 10.08 -8.73 8.95
C PHE A 204 11.48 -8.38 8.44
N ASP A 205 11.62 -7.87 7.21
CA ASP A 205 12.94 -7.46 6.73
C ASP A 205 13.34 -6.12 7.37
N TYR A 206 14.20 -6.23 8.39
CA TYR A 206 14.72 -5.09 9.14
C TYR A 206 16.05 -4.55 8.58
N LYS A 207 16.57 -5.12 7.50
CA LYS A 207 17.87 -4.69 6.95
C LYS A 207 17.76 -3.29 6.37
N GLY A 208 18.58 -2.38 6.90
CA GLY A 208 18.63 -0.98 6.44
C GLY A 208 17.53 -0.08 6.99
N LEU A 209 16.75 -0.53 7.99
CA LEU A 209 15.81 0.34 8.70
C LEU A 209 16.57 1.33 9.58
N ASP A 210 16.27 2.62 9.39
CA ASP A 210 16.72 3.67 10.28
C ASP A 210 15.62 3.99 11.31
N LEU A 211 15.71 3.37 12.49
CA LEU A 211 14.76 3.57 13.57
C LEU A 211 14.82 4.98 14.17
N GLN A 212 15.95 5.68 14.03
CA GLN A 212 16.11 7.04 14.53
C GLN A 212 15.31 8.01 13.66
N VAL A 213 15.41 7.89 12.33
CA VAL A 213 14.57 8.63 11.38
C VAL A 213 13.09 8.34 11.60
N LEU A 214 12.74 7.07 11.87
CA LEU A 214 11.35 6.65 12.12
C LEU A 214 10.83 7.03 13.52
N SER A 215 11.69 7.57 14.39
CA SER A 215 11.32 8.17 15.68
C SER A 215 11.33 9.71 15.65
N THR A 216 11.60 10.30 14.48
CA THR A 216 11.62 11.76 14.27
C THR A 216 10.33 12.19 13.59
N TYR A 217 9.61 13.12 14.20
CA TYR A 217 8.31 13.59 13.73
C TYR A 217 8.41 14.95 13.06
N PRO A 218 7.55 15.22 12.06
CA PRO A 218 7.58 16.48 11.34
C PRO A 218 7.15 17.64 12.24
N SER A 219 7.73 18.80 11.98
CA SER A 219 7.40 20.08 12.59
C SER A 219 6.88 21.06 11.54
N ASP A 220 6.31 22.19 11.97
CA ASP A 220 5.75 23.20 11.05
C ASP A 220 6.76 23.69 10.00
N THR A 221 8.06 23.70 10.34
CA THR A 221 9.13 24.13 9.42
C THR A 221 9.33 23.19 8.23
N ASP A 222 8.90 21.93 8.32
CA ASP A 222 9.07 20.93 7.24
C ASP A 222 8.12 21.15 6.04
N PHE A 223 7.15 22.06 6.21
CA PHE A 223 6.10 22.36 5.23
C PHE A 223 6.13 23.82 4.74
N ILE A 224 7.09 24.63 5.20
CA ILE A 224 7.28 25.98 4.68
C ILE A 224 7.88 25.88 3.28
N PRO A 225 7.28 26.48 2.24
CA PRO A 225 7.89 26.53 0.92
C PRO A 225 9.21 27.32 1.01
N ILE A 226 10.29 26.74 0.45
CA ILE A 226 11.56 27.44 0.30
C ILE A 226 11.29 28.61 -0.65
N SER A 227 11.41 29.83 -0.11
CA SER A 227 11.24 31.10 -0.83
C SER A 227 12.20 31.26 -1.99
#